data_AF-A0A270NC71-F1
#
_entry.id   AF-A0A270NC71-F1
#
_cell.length_a   1.000
_cell.length_b   1.000
_cell.length_c   1.000
_cell.angle_alpha   90.00
_cell.angle_beta   90.00
_cell.angle_gamma   90.00
#
_symmetry.space_group_name_H-M   'P 1'
#
loop_
_entity.id
_entity.type
_entity.pdbx_description
1 polymer ?
#
loop_
_entity_poly.entity_id
_entity_poly.type
_entity_poly.pdbx_seq_one_letter_code
_entity_poly.pdbx_strand_id
1 'polypeptide(L)'
;MEDAGKLQACGKDELAYQQARLEAAASKALAGLDAAAQTAFQASQASWRSDTDRYCRDVPNGSVQQLQGAQECRLYRVANRADQLLAQSAPPDTSYTQATLRPEYTRCVQDARGMDDQLEACDTAELAHHKALLEAQVARLMDGADGPAKDRWMDEQANWVAETDKKCSQATDSVGPALDAQLCFINRYANRVAELQKGVLAR
;
A
#
# COMPACT_ATOMS: atom_id res chain seq x y z
N MET A 1 -0.67 -32.44 -18.44
CA MET A 1 0.46 -32.56 -17.49
C MET A 1 1.31 -31.29 -17.46
N GLU A 2 1.58 -30.65 -18.60
CA GLU A 2 2.32 -29.37 -18.66
C GLU A 2 1.69 -28.21 -17.85
N ASP A 3 0.36 -28.05 -17.92
CA ASP A 3 -0.33 -26.94 -17.25
C ASP A 3 -0.38 -27.08 -15.72
N ALA A 4 -0.52 -28.31 -15.21
CA ALA A 4 -0.49 -28.59 -13.78
C ALA A 4 0.91 -28.32 -13.17
N GLY A 5 1.97 -28.62 -13.93
CA GLY A 5 3.35 -28.30 -13.52
C GLY A 5 3.63 -26.80 -13.48
N LYS A 6 3.09 -26.04 -14.44
CA LYS A 6 3.20 -24.57 -14.48
C LYS A 6 2.41 -23.91 -13.35
N LEU A 7 1.17 -24.34 -13.08
CA LEU A 7 0.35 -23.86 -11.96
C LEU A 7 1.04 -24.10 -10.60
N GLN A 8 1.64 -25.28 -10.41
CA GLN A 8 2.35 -25.61 -9.18
C GLN A 8 3.62 -24.76 -8.99
N ALA A 9 4.33 -24.42 -10.07
CA ALA A 9 5.47 -23.52 -10.05
C ALA A 9 5.06 -22.09 -9.69
N CYS A 10 4.03 -21.54 -10.33
CA CYS A 10 3.49 -20.21 -10.02
C CYS A 10 3.07 -20.10 -8.54
N GLY A 11 2.40 -21.11 -8.00
CA GLY A 11 2.02 -21.13 -6.59
C GLY A 11 3.22 -21.19 -5.62
N LYS A 12 4.38 -21.73 -6.05
CA LYS A 12 5.59 -21.78 -5.21
C LYS A 12 6.28 -20.43 -5.20
N ASP A 13 6.37 -19.79 -6.36
CA ASP A 13 6.95 -18.45 -6.50
C ASP A 13 6.15 -17.42 -5.70
N GLU A 14 4.82 -17.48 -5.80
CA GLU A 14 3.93 -16.61 -5.02
C GLU A 14 4.05 -16.89 -3.51
N LEU A 15 4.13 -18.15 -3.09
CA LEU A 15 4.36 -18.48 -1.67
C LEU A 15 5.70 -17.94 -1.17
N ALA A 16 6.78 -18.05 -1.95
CA ALA A 16 8.09 -17.51 -1.60
C ALA A 16 8.05 -15.98 -1.47
N TYR A 17 7.35 -15.30 -2.38
CA TYR A 17 7.11 -13.87 -2.30
C TYR A 17 6.36 -13.47 -1.02
N GLN A 18 5.28 -14.17 -0.68
CA GLN A 18 4.51 -13.89 0.54
C GLN A 18 5.32 -14.21 1.81
N GLN A 19 6.20 -15.22 1.78
CA GLN A 19 7.12 -15.50 2.88
C GLN A 19 8.11 -14.35 3.09
N ALA A 20 8.70 -13.82 2.01
CA ALA A 20 9.56 -12.66 2.09
C ALA A 20 8.82 -11.42 2.63
N ARG A 21 7.56 -11.19 2.20
CA ARG A 21 6.71 -10.13 2.78
C ARG A 21 6.49 -10.34 4.28
N LEU A 22 6.19 -11.57 4.70
CA LEU A 22 5.98 -11.90 6.11
C LEU A 22 7.22 -11.64 6.95
N GLU A 23 8.40 -12.02 6.46
CA GLU A 23 9.68 -11.79 7.14
C GLU A 23 9.98 -10.29 7.28
N ALA A 24 9.80 -9.51 6.21
CA ALA A 24 9.96 -8.06 6.24
C ALA A 24 8.99 -7.40 7.24
N ALA A 25 7.72 -7.82 7.24
CA ALA A 25 6.70 -7.34 8.16
C ALA A 25 7.03 -7.68 9.62
N ALA A 26 7.53 -8.90 9.87
CA ALA A 26 7.92 -9.33 11.21
C ALA A 26 9.15 -8.56 11.73
N SER A 27 10.16 -8.32 10.89
CA SER A 27 11.32 -7.50 11.24
C SER A 27 10.90 -6.07 11.57
N LYS A 28 9.98 -5.48 10.78
CA LYS A 28 9.44 -4.14 11.05
C LYS A 28 8.67 -4.09 12.38
N ALA A 29 7.83 -5.09 12.65
CA ALA A 29 7.10 -5.19 13.91
C ALA A 29 8.05 -5.28 15.12
N LEU A 30 9.17 -6.00 14.99
CA LEU A 30 10.16 -6.14 16.06
C LEU A 30 10.91 -4.84 16.39
N ALA A 31 11.18 -3.99 15.39
CA ALA A 31 12.02 -2.80 15.54
C ALA A 31 11.46 -1.76 16.54
N GLY A 32 10.15 -1.76 16.78
CA GLY A 32 9.48 -0.82 17.68
C GLY A 32 9.21 -1.35 19.09
N LEU A 33 9.63 -2.58 19.41
CA LEU A 33 9.25 -3.27 20.65
C LEU A 33 10.40 -3.29 21.67
N ASP A 34 10.04 -3.22 22.96
CA ASP A 34 10.97 -3.54 24.05
C ASP A 34 11.27 -5.05 24.14
N ALA A 35 12.24 -5.44 24.97
CA ALA A 35 12.70 -6.82 25.07
C ALA A 35 11.60 -7.82 25.49
N ALA A 36 10.67 -7.41 26.36
CA ALA A 36 9.58 -8.27 26.80
C ALA A 36 8.57 -8.48 25.68
N ALA A 37 8.21 -7.40 24.98
CA ALA A 37 7.32 -7.43 23.82
C ALA A 37 7.93 -8.17 22.63
N GLN A 38 9.24 -8.06 22.38
CA GLN A 38 9.94 -8.84 21.36
C GLN A 38 9.85 -10.35 21.65
N THR A 39 10.06 -10.75 22.91
CA THR A 39 9.96 -12.16 23.33
C THR A 39 8.55 -12.69 23.12
N ALA A 40 7.53 -11.93 23.55
CA ALA A 40 6.13 -12.29 23.35
C ALA A 40 5.76 -12.37 21.86
N PHE A 41 6.25 -11.43 21.04
CA PHE A 41 6.05 -11.43 19.60
C PHE A 41 6.65 -12.68 18.94
N GLN A 42 7.90 -13.01 19.24
CA GLN A 42 8.58 -14.18 18.69
C GLN A 42 7.86 -15.48 19.07
N ALA A 43 7.40 -15.61 20.32
CA ALA A 43 6.60 -16.74 20.76
C ALA A 43 5.27 -16.84 19.98
N SER A 44 4.59 -15.71 19.75
CA SER A 44 3.36 -15.67 18.95
C SER A 44 3.60 -16.10 17.49
N GLN A 45 4.72 -15.68 16.89
CA GLN A 45 5.10 -16.06 15.53
C GLN A 45 5.43 -17.55 15.43
N ALA A 46 6.19 -18.09 16.39
CA ALA A 46 6.51 -19.51 16.44
C ALA A 46 5.25 -20.38 16.58
N SER A 47 4.33 -19.99 17.46
CA SER A 47 3.03 -20.65 17.64
C SER A 47 2.21 -20.64 16.34
N TRP A 48 2.10 -19.47 15.70
CA TRP A 48 1.37 -19.34 14.44
C TRP A 48 2.00 -20.17 13.29
N ARG A 49 3.33 -20.25 13.21
CA ARG A 49 4.02 -21.11 12.23
C ARG A 49 3.69 -22.59 12.47
N SER A 50 3.81 -23.04 13.72
CA SER A 50 3.47 -24.42 14.11
C SER A 50 2.02 -24.78 13.81
N ASP A 51 1.08 -23.88 14.09
CA ASP A 51 -0.34 -24.06 13.76
C ASP A 51 -0.56 -24.13 12.24
N THR A 52 0.09 -23.25 11.48
CA THR A 52 0.00 -23.23 10.01
C THR A 52 0.54 -24.51 9.39
N ASP A 53 1.68 -25.01 9.86
CA ASP A 53 2.26 -26.26 9.37
C ASP A 53 1.39 -27.48 9.70
N ARG A 54 0.73 -27.47 10.85
CA ARG A 54 -0.23 -28.50 11.24
C ARG A 54 -1.50 -28.46 10.38
N TYR A 55 -2.03 -27.26 10.16
CA TYR A 55 -3.31 -27.04 9.49
C TYR A 55 -3.21 -27.23 7.97
N CYS A 56 -2.15 -26.71 7.35
CA CYS A 56 -1.91 -26.80 5.91
C CYS A 56 -0.92 -27.92 5.56
N ARG A 57 -0.92 -29.04 6.30
CA ARG A 57 0.06 -30.11 6.07
C ARG A 57 -0.07 -30.68 4.66
N ASP A 58 1.08 -30.96 4.05
CA ASP A 58 1.11 -31.77 2.84
C ASP A 58 0.62 -33.20 3.16
N VAL A 59 -0.09 -33.80 2.21
CA VAL A 59 -0.47 -35.20 2.28
C VAL A 59 0.58 -36.00 1.49
N PRO A 60 1.43 -36.81 2.15
CA PRO A 60 2.40 -37.63 1.44
C PRO A 60 1.68 -38.56 0.46
N ASN A 61 2.15 -38.63 -0.79
CA ASN A 61 1.50 -39.36 -1.88
C ASN A 61 0.05 -38.92 -2.16
N GLY A 62 -0.31 -37.69 -1.79
CA GLY A 62 -1.61 -37.11 -2.10
C GLY A 62 -1.81 -36.91 -3.60
N SER A 63 -3.07 -36.87 -4.01
CA SER A 63 -3.45 -36.43 -5.35
C SER A 63 -2.98 -35.00 -5.63
N VAL A 64 -2.85 -34.64 -6.91
CA VAL A 64 -2.50 -33.27 -7.34
C VAL A 64 -3.41 -32.23 -6.67
N GLN A 65 -4.70 -32.51 -6.54
CA GLN A 65 -5.67 -31.63 -5.90
C GLN A 65 -5.42 -31.45 -4.39
N GLN A 66 -4.99 -32.50 -3.69
CA GLN A 66 -4.64 -32.41 -2.26
C GLN A 66 -3.35 -31.61 -2.05
N LEU A 67 -2.36 -31.80 -2.91
CA LEU A 67 -1.11 -31.02 -2.88
C LEU A 67 -1.37 -29.55 -3.18
N GLN A 68 -2.21 -29.26 -4.17
CA GLN A 68 -2.61 -27.90 -4.52
C GLN A 68 -3.40 -27.23 -3.37
N GLY A 69 -4.34 -27.95 -2.75
CA GLY A 69 -5.10 -27.42 -1.61
C GLY A 69 -4.22 -27.08 -0.39
N ALA A 70 -3.21 -27.91 -0.10
CA ALA A 70 -2.25 -27.61 0.96
C ALA A 70 -1.39 -26.38 0.64
N GLN A 71 -0.96 -26.25 -0.61
CA GLN A 71 -0.20 -25.10 -1.11
C GLN A 71 -1.02 -23.79 -1.03
N GLU A 72 -2.26 -23.79 -1.51
CA GLU A 72 -3.18 -22.65 -1.46
C GLU A 72 -3.49 -22.25 -0.01
N CYS A 73 -3.75 -23.24 0.87
CA CYS A 73 -3.93 -23.01 2.31
C CYS A 73 -2.76 -22.25 2.92
N ARG A 74 -1.53 -22.69 2.61
CA ARG A 74 -0.31 -22.07 3.16
C ARG A 74 -0.11 -20.67 2.61
N LEU A 75 -0.34 -20.48 1.31
CA LEU A 75 -0.27 -19.17 0.66
C LEU A 75 -1.20 -18.17 1.33
N TYR A 76 -2.49 -18.52 1.48
CA TYR A 76 -3.47 -17.64 2.12
C TYR A 76 -3.11 -17.28 3.55
N ARG A 77 -2.67 -18.26 4.35
CA ARG A 77 -2.31 -17.99 5.76
C ARG A 77 -1.07 -17.09 5.86
N VAL A 78 -0.05 -17.31 5.04
CA VAL A 78 1.17 -16.48 5.02
C VAL A 78 0.84 -15.05 4.58
N ALA A 79 0.08 -14.88 3.48
CA ALA A 79 -0.31 -13.56 2.99
C ALA A 79 -1.12 -12.78 4.04
N ASN A 80 -2.15 -13.40 4.62
CA ASN A 80 -2.97 -12.77 5.66
C ASN A 80 -2.17 -12.40 6.90
N ARG A 81 -1.20 -13.24 7.31
CA ARG A 81 -0.34 -12.92 8.46
C ARG A 81 0.59 -11.75 8.13
N ALA A 82 1.16 -11.69 6.93
CA ALA A 82 1.97 -10.57 6.50
C ALA A 82 1.15 -9.26 6.55
N ASP A 83 -0.08 -9.26 6.03
CA ASP A 83 -0.98 -8.11 6.06
C ASP A 83 -1.31 -7.65 7.49
N GLN A 84 -1.64 -8.60 8.38
CA GLN A 84 -1.90 -8.30 9.80
C GLN A 84 -0.69 -7.64 10.48
N LEU A 85 0.51 -8.14 10.24
CA LEU A 85 1.73 -7.58 10.83
C LEU A 85 2.06 -6.21 10.27
N LEU A 86 1.89 -6.01 8.96
CA LEU A 86 2.07 -4.69 8.34
C LEU A 86 1.08 -3.69 8.90
N ALA A 87 -0.19 -4.05 9.07
CA ALA A 87 -1.20 -3.17 9.64
C ALA A 87 -0.90 -2.79 11.11
N GLN A 88 -0.42 -3.74 11.92
CA GLN A 88 -0.13 -3.51 13.34
C GLN A 88 1.15 -2.70 13.59
N SER A 89 2.12 -2.79 12.69
CA SER A 89 3.44 -2.14 12.82
C SER A 89 3.61 -0.91 11.92
N ALA A 90 2.59 -0.58 11.13
CA ALA A 90 2.61 0.65 10.35
C ALA A 90 2.55 1.84 11.32
N PRO A 91 3.50 2.81 11.22
CA PRO A 91 3.25 4.11 11.82
C PRO A 91 1.92 4.67 11.27
N PRO A 92 1.25 5.58 12.00
CA PRO A 92 0.05 6.23 11.50
C PRO A 92 0.29 6.73 10.07
N ASP A 93 -0.62 6.40 9.16
CA ASP A 93 -0.52 6.87 7.78
C ASP A 93 -0.75 8.38 7.76
N THR A 94 0.34 9.13 7.78
CA THR A 94 0.30 10.60 7.75
C THR A 94 0.13 11.14 6.33
N SER A 95 0.06 10.30 5.30
CA SER A 95 -0.02 10.76 3.91
C SER A 95 -1.33 11.50 3.58
N TYR A 96 -2.34 11.40 4.44
CA TYR A 96 -3.59 12.16 4.34
C TYR A 96 -3.49 13.56 4.98
N THR A 97 -2.52 13.79 5.86
CA THR A 97 -2.41 15.04 6.65
C THR A 97 -1.10 15.78 6.45
N GLN A 98 -0.12 15.15 5.80
CA GLN A 98 1.22 15.69 5.63
C GLN A 98 1.76 15.38 4.23
N ALA A 99 2.31 16.39 3.58
CA ALA A 99 3.13 16.27 2.38
C ALA A 99 4.10 17.46 2.28
N THR A 100 5.15 17.34 1.46
CA THR A 100 5.94 18.49 1.06
C THR A 100 5.22 19.22 -0.07
N LEU A 101 4.68 20.39 0.24
CA LEU A 101 3.94 21.24 -0.69
C LEU A 101 4.84 22.32 -1.27
N ARG A 102 4.37 22.98 -2.33
CA ARG A 102 5.12 24.05 -2.97
C ARG A 102 5.26 25.28 -2.06
N PRO A 103 6.41 25.98 -2.09
CA PRO A 103 6.56 27.27 -1.41
C PRO A 103 5.49 28.29 -1.83
N GLU A 104 5.06 28.26 -3.10
CA GLU A 104 4.01 29.11 -3.65
C GLU A 104 2.66 28.89 -2.93
N TYR A 105 2.33 27.64 -2.62
CA TYR A 105 1.12 27.32 -1.86
C TYR A 105 1.19 27.89 -0.43
N THR A 106 2.34 27.71 0.24
CA THR A 106 2.55 28.27 1.59
C THR A 106 2.38 29.79 1.60
N ARG A 107 2.89 30.48 0.58
CA ARG A 107 2.73 31.93 0.43
C ARG A 107 1.27 32.32 0.18
N CYS A 108 0.57 31.59 -0.70
CA CYS A 108 -0.83 31.81 -0.99
C CYS A 108 -1.70 31.74 0.27
N VAL A 109 -1.54 30.67 1.07
CA VAL A 109 -2.28 30.49 2.33
C VAL A 109 -1.98 31.59 3.34
N GLN A 110 -0.74 32.07 3.42
CA GLN A 110 -0.37 33.21 4.28
C GLN A 110 -1.04 34.50 3.83
N ASP A 111 -1.06 34.77 2.52
CA ASP A 111 -1.67 35.96 1.93
C ASP A 111 -3.20 35.94 2.03
N ALA A 112 -3.82 34.76 2.04
CA ALA A 112 -5.26 34.56 2.20
C ALA A 112 -5.81 35.04 3.56
N ARG A 113 -4.96 35.14 4.60
CA ARG A 113 -5.31 35.66 5.94
C ARG A 113 -6.58 35.04 6.54
N GLY A 114 -6.87 33.78 6.23
CA GLY A 114 -8.06 33.06 6.72
C GLY A 114 -9.36 33.42 6.00
N MET A 115 -9.31 34.04 4.81
CA MET A 115 -10.48 34.22 3.95
C MET A 115 -10.73 32.92 3.17
N ASP A 116 -11.86 32.30 3.43
CA ASP A 116 -12.19 30.95 2.92
C ASP A 116 -12.14 30.85 1.38
N ASP A 117 -12.61 31.87 0.65
CA ASP A 117 -12.60 31.92 -0.80
C ASP A 117 -11.18 31.96 -1.38
N GLN A 118 -10.26 32.63 -0.69
CA GLN A 118 -8.86 32.68 -1.08
C GLN A 118 -8.13 31.38 -0.73
N LEU A 119 -8.45 30.78 0.41
CA LEU A 119 -7.92 29.46 0.79
C LEU A 119 -8.34 28.40 -0.23
N GLU A 120 -9.62 28.36 -0.61
CA GLU A 120 -10.13 27.43 -1.63
C GLU A 120 -9.40 27.61 -2.98
N ALA A 121 -9.09 28.84 -3.37
CA ALA A 121 -8.34 29.12 -4.58
C ALA A 121 -6.88 28.61 -4.49
N CYS A 122 -6.22 28.78 -3.33
CA CYS A 122 -4.89 28.24 -3.07
C CYS A 122 -4.89 26.70 -3.17
N ASP A 123 -5.82 26.06 -2.49
CA ASP A 123 -5.97 24.60 -2.44
C ASP A 123 -6.26 24.02 -3.82
N THR A 124 -7.17 24.65 -4.57
CA THR A 124 -7.50 24.25 -5.94
C THR A 124 -6.28 24.30 -6.86
N ALA A 125 -5.48 25.38 -6.78
CA ALA A 125 -4.29 25.54 -7.60
C ALA A 125 -3.19 24.52 -7.24
N GLU A 126 -3.04 24.18 -5.96
CA GLU A 126 -2.08 23.17 -5.52
C GLU A 126 -2.49 21.76 -5.94
N LEU A 127 -3.76 21.41 -5.74
CA LEU A 127 -4.28 20.13 -6.16
C LEU A 127 -4.18 19.93 -7.68
N ALA A 128 -4.54 20.95 -8.46
CA ALA A 128 -4.44 20.90 -9.92
C ALA A 128 -3.01 20.67 -10.40
N HIS A 129 -2.03 21.29 -9.75
CA HIS A 129 -0.62 21.07 -10.05
C HIS A 129 -0.19 19.62 -9.82
N HIS A 130 -0.49 19.06 -8.66
CA HIS A 130 -0.10 17.67 -8.35
C HIS A 130 -0.86 16.65 -9.20
N LYS A 131 -2.12 16.92 -9.56
CA LYS A 131 -2.88 16.12 -10.54
C LYS A 131 -2.18 16.07 -11.90
N ALA A 132 -1.80 17.22 -12.44
CA ALA A 132 -1.09 17.30 -13.72
C ALA A 132 0.26 16.55 -13.68
N LEU A 133 1.01 16.66 -12.58
CA LEU A 133 2.25 15.90 -12.41
C LEU A 133 2.01 14.39 -12.35
N LEU A 134 0.97 13.95 -11.64
CA LEU A 134 0.61 12.54 -11.55
C LEU A 134 0.24 11.99 -12.93
N GLU A 135 -0.64 12.68 -13.66
CA GLU A 135 -1.04 12.31 -15.03
C GLU A 135 0.17 12.14 -15.95
N ALA A 136 1.13 13.08 -15.90
CA ALA A 136 2.36 12.98 -16.68
C ALA A 136 3.22 11.76 -16.30
N GLN A 137 3.26 11.37 -15.02
CA GLN A 137 3.97 10.17 -14.59
C GLN A 137 3.25 8.88 -15.02
N VAL A 138 1.93 8.85 -14.89
CA VAL A 138 1.10 7.73 -15.33
C VAL A 138 1.29 7.52 -16.83
N ALA A 139 1.21 8.57 -17.65
CA ALA A 139 1.44 8.48 -19.09
C ALA A 139 2.80 7.85 -19.43
N ARG A 140 3.89 8.30 -18.78
CA ARG A 140 5.22 7.71 -18.95
C ARG A 140 5.28 6.22 -18.61
N LEU A 141 4.58 5.79 -17.56
CA LEU A 141 4.51 4.38 -17.17
C LEU A 141 3.68 3.56 -18.16
N MET A 142 2.62 4.16 -18.73
CA MET A 142 1.77 3.54 -19.73
C MET A 142 2.45 3.37 -21.09
N ASP A 143 3.43 4.22 -21.44
CA ASP A 143 4.26 4.08 -22.64
C ASP A 143 5.29 2.92 -22.52
N GLY A 144 5.45 2.35 -21.32
CA GLY A 144 6.31 1.20 -21.08
C GLY A 144 5.73 -0.11 -21.64
N ALA A 145 6.61 -1.10 -21.84
CA ALA A 145 6.22 -2.43 -22.31
C ALA A 145 5.19 -3.08 -21.37
N ASP A 146 4.21 -3.76 -21.97
CA ASP A 146 3.23 -4.53 -21.23
C ASP A 146 3.87 -5.75 -20.57
N GLY A 147 3.32 -6.13 -19.42
CA GLY A 147 3.76 -7.29 -18.67
C GLY A 147 3.26 -7.27 -17.23
N PRO A 148 3.49 -8.35 -16.47
CA PRO A 148 2.91 -8.54 -15.15
C PRO A 148 3.21 -7.42 -14.14
N ALA A 149 4.37 -6.74 -14.29
CA ALA A 149 4.74 -5.61 -13.44
C ALA A 149 3.90 -4.36 -13.72
N LYS A 150 3.51 -4.13 -14.99
CA LYS A 150 2.65 -3.00 -15.39
C LYS A 150 1.21 -3.24 -14.93
N ASP A 151 0.71 -4.47 -15.10
CA ASP A 151 -0.63 -4.85 -14.64
C ASP A 151 -0.77 -4.65 -13.12
N ARG A 152 0.21 -5.15 -12.36
CA ARG A 152 0.26 -4.95 -10.90
C ARG A 152 0.28 -3.47 -10.52
N TRP A 153 1.09 -2.67 -11.19
CA TRP A 153 1.15 -1.23 -10.93
C TRP A 153 -0.19 -0.54 -11.24
N MET A 154 -0.91 -0.95 -12.30
CA MET A 154 -2.24 -0.43 -12.60
C MET A 154 -3.25 -0.77 -11.51
N ASP A 155 -3.23 -2.00 -10.99
CA ASP A 155 -4.08 -2.41 -9.87
C ASP A 155 -3.76 -1.60 -8.60
N GLU A 156 -2.47 -1.41 -8.29
CA GLU A 156 -2.03 -0.57 -7.18
C GLU A 156 -2.47 0.88 -7.34
N GLN A 157 -2.40 1.43 -8.55
CA GLN A 157 -2.84 2.79 -8.86
C GLN A 157 -4.37 2.92 -8.73
N ALA A 158 -5.14 1.95 -9.21
CA ALA A 158 -6.60 1.94 -9.08
C ALA A 158 -7.04 1.86 -7.61
N ASN A 159 -6.41 0.97 -6.83
CA ASN A 159 -6.66 0.85 -5.39
C ASN A 159 -6.28 2.13 -4.64
N TRP A 160 -5.16 2.78 -5.02
CA TRP A 160 -4.75 4.05 -4.45
C TRP A 160 -5.78 5.16 -4.68
N VAL A 161 -6.35 5.26 -5.89
CA VAL A 161 -7.42 6.22 -6.19
C VAL A 161 -8.65 5.94 -5.32
N ALA A 162 -9.14 4.70 -5.31
CA ALA A 162 -10.34 4.31 -4.56
C ALA A 162 -10.20 4.56 -3.05
N GLU A 163 -9.06 4.22 -2.46
CA GLU A 163 -8.81 4.48 -1.04
C GLU A 163 -8.65 5.97 -0.72
N THR A 164 -8.05 6.75 -1.64
CA THR A 164 -7.92 8.20 -1.49
C THR A 164 -9.30 8.86 -1.52
N ASP A 165 -10.13 8.51 -2.49
CA ASP A 165 -11.50 9.02 -2.60
C ASP A 165 -12.30 8.64 -1.36
N LYS A 166 -12.26 7.37 -0.94
CA LYS A 166 -12.99 6.91 0.25
C LYS A 166 -12.61 7.66 1.53
N LYS A 167 -11.33 8.03 1.71
CA LYS A 167 -10.84 8.65 2.94
C LYS A 167 -10.89 10.17 2.94
N CYS A 168 -10.67 10.79 1.78
CA CYS A 168 -10.67 12.25 1.65
C CYS A 168 -12.06 12.82 1.31
N SER A 169 -12.96 12.03 0.70
CA SER A 169 -14.32 12.49 0.39
C SER A 169 -15.19 12.44 1.64
N GLN A 170 -15.19 13.51 2.46
CA GLN A 170 -16.26 13.74 3.42
C GLN A 170 -17.36 14.59 2.76
N ALA A 171 -18.59 14.09 2.76
CA ALA A 171 -19.74 14.87 2.35
C ALA A 171 -20.11 15.86 3.47
N THR A 172 -20.11 17.16 3.17
CA THR A 172 -20.39 18.22 4.14
C THR A 172 -20.84 19.49 3.44
N ASP A 173 -21.82 20.17 4.04
CA ASP A 173 -22.39 21.44 3.53
C ASP A 173 -21.67 22.67 4.13
N SER A 174 -20.56 22.48 4.84
CA SER A 174 -19.83 23.55 5.53
C SER A 174 -18.41 23.72 4.99
N VAL A 175 -17.97 24.98 4.93
CA VAL A 175 -16.74 25.40 4.25
C VAL A 175 -15.47 24.83 4.89
N GLY A 176 -15.37 24.84 6.23
CA GLY A 176 -14.19 24.32 6.93
C GLY A 176 -13.87 22.85 6.61
N PRO A 177 -14.83 21.91 6.79
CA PRO A 177 -14.64 20.52 6.39
C PRO A 177 -14.39 20.29 4.89
N ALA A 178 -14.87 21.19 4.01
CA ALA A 178 -14.54 21.13 2.59
C ALA A 178 -13.06 21.46 2.31
N LEU A 179 -12.50 22.46 3.02
CA LEU A 179 -11.07 22.77 2.99
C LEU A 179 -10.23 21.61 3.55
N ASP A 180 -10.67 20.97 4.65
CA ASP A 180 -9.99 19.79 5.20
C ASP A 180 -9.95 18.62 4.18
N ALA A 181 -11.06 18.39 3.46
CA ALA A 181 -11.13 17.39 2.39
C ALA A 181 -10.19 17.73 1.23
N GLN A 182 -10.13 18.99 0.80
CA GLN A 182 -9.18 19.43 -0.23
C GLN A 182 -7.74 19.24 0.20
N LEU A 183 -7.39 19.63 1.43
CA LEU A 183 -6.05 19.43 1.98
C LEU A 183 -5.67 17.95 2.05
N CYS A 184 -6.62 17.06 2.36
CA CYS A 184 -6.43 15.61 2.30
C CYS A 184 -6.04 15.16 0.87
N PHE A 185 -6.78 15.60 -0.14
CA PHE A 185 -6.45 15.30 -1.54
C PHE A 185 -5.08 15.86 -1.94
N ILE A 186 -4.78 17.11 -1.59
CA ILE A 186 -3.49 17.75 -1.88
C ILE A 186 -2.35 16.90 -1.34
N ASN A 187 -2.40 16.51 -0.06
CA ASN A 187 -1.37 15.68 0.57
C ASN A 187 -1.20 14.34 -0.14
N ARG A 188 -2.31 13.66 -0.47
CA ARG A 188 -2.28 12.35 -1.13
C ARG A 188 -1.64 12.43 -2.52
N TYR A 189 -2.05 13.41 -3.32
CA TYR A 189 -1.50 13.59 -4.67
C TYR A 189 -0.03 14.03 -4.64
N ALA A 190 0.35 14.95 -3.74
CA ALA A 190 1.73 15.39 -3.59
C ALA A 190 2.68 14.22 -3.24
N ASN A 191 2.30 13.40 -2.25
CA ASN A 191 3.08 12.23 -1.86
C ASN A 191 3.18 11.19 -2.97
N ARG A 192 2.07 10.90 -3.68
CA ARG A 192 2.08 9.94 -4.79
C ARG A 192 2.99 10.38 -5.93
N VAL A 193 2.96 11.67 -6.29
CA VAL A 193 3.88 12.23 -7.28
C VAL A 193 5.34 12.07 -6.85
N ALA A 194 5.66 12.36 -5.59
CA ALA A 194 7.01 12.22 -5.06
C ALA A 194 7.49 10.76 -5.06
N GLU A 195 6.61 9.81 -4.73
CA GLU A 195 6.90 8.36 -4.83
C GLU A 195 7.25 7.97 -6.27
N LEU A 196 6.42 8.35 -7.24
CA LEU A 196 6.63 8.00 -8.65
C LEU A 196 7.88 8.65 -9.22
N GLN A 197 8.18 9.90 -8.84
CA GLN A 197 9.42 10.57 -9.24
C GLN A 197 10.68 9.85 -8.71
N LYS A 198 10.64 9.31 -7.48
CA LYS A 198 11.74 8.54 -6.91
C LYS A 198 11.87 7.16 -7.55
N GLY A 199 10.75 6.48 -7.84
CA GLY A 199 10.74 5.16 -8.45
C GLY A 199 11.15 5.13 -9.93
N VAL A 200 10.88 6.22 -10.68
CA VAL A 200 11.28 6.34 -12.10
C VAL A 200 12.79 6.51 -12.27
N LEU A 201 13.52 6.96 -11.25
CA LEU A 201 14.99 7.07 -11.27
C LEU A 201 15.71 5.76 -10.93
N ALA A 202 14.98 4.70 -10.57
CA ALA A 202 15.54 3.40 -10.19
C ALA A 202 15.44 2.33 -11.31
N ARG A 203 15.18 2.75 -12.55
CA ARG A 203 15.20 1.87 -13.74
C ARG A 203 16.44 2.12 -14.59
#